data_AF-A0A2N0ZX38-F1
#
_entry.id   AF-A0A2N0ZX38-F1
#
_cell.length_a   1.000
_cell.length_b   1.000
_cell.length_c   1.000
_cell.angle_alpha   90.00
_cell.angle_beta   90.00
_cell.angle_gamma   90.00
#
_symmetry.space_group_name_H-M   'P 1'
#
loop_
_entity.id
_entity.type
_entity.pdbx_description
1 polymer ?
#
loop_
_entity_poly.entity_id
_entity_poly.type
_entity_poly.pdbx_seq_one_letter_code
_entity_poly.pdbx_strand_id
1 'polypeptide(L)'
;AYIQYLHNIEGLMKTFMLLRDNDPQILEIYKKANDIWKDTLEKEWTVNGLADRLGSLQHNFEHKMEEFGFDRWEGQEVFVVSGLSFYLDESHEGNQKAEKVREAFEISFCSIEVKGLSKRLSKALYLGD
;
A
#
# COMPACT_ATOMS: atom_id res chain seq x y z
N ALA A 1 18.98 -15.42 -1.97
CA ALA A 1 18.18 -15.34 -0.72
C ALA A 1 18.60 -14.15 0.15
N TYR A 2 19.85 -14.07 0.62
CA TYR A 2 20.32 -12.98 1.50
C TYR A 2 20.38 -11.60 0.82
N ILE A 3 20.85 -11.51 -0.43
CA ILE A 3 20.88 -10.25 -1.19
C ILE A 3 19.46 -9.72 -1.49
N GLN A 4 18.51 -10.61 -1.79
CA GLN A 4 17.10 -10.27 -1.96
C GLN A 4 16.48 -9.74 -0.66
N TYR A 5 16.87 -10.31 0.49
CA TYR A 5 16.41 -9.88 1.81
C TYR A 5 16.97 -8.50 2.20
N LEU A 6 18.23 -8.21 1.86
CA LEU A 6 18.83 -6.90 2.10
C LEU A 6 18.23 -5.82 1.19
N HIS A 7 18.02 -6.10 -0.10
CA HIS A 7 17.25 -5.20 -0.98
C HIS A 7 15.82 -4.95 -0.47
N ASN A 8 15.18 -5.98 0.09
CA ASN A 8 13.85 -5.86 0.71
C ASN A 8 13.83 -4.97 1.96
N ILE A 9 14.96 -4.77 2.65
CA ILE A 9 15.05 -3.85 3.79
C ILE A 9 15.39 -2.44 3.31
N GLU A 10 16.29 -2.30 2.32
CA GLU A 10 16.69 -1.01 1.77
C GLU A 10 15.55 -0.33 0.98
N GLY A 11 14.78 -1.09 0.19
CA GLY A 11 13.64 -0.54 -0.58
C GLY A 11 12.43 -0.16 0.28
N LEU A 12 12.23 -0.83 1.43
CA LEU A 12 11.08 -0.57 2.33
C LEU A 12 11.26 0.66 3.23
N MET A 13 12.37 1.37 3.07
CA MET A 13 12.78 2.44 3.99
C MET A 13 12.80 3.81 3.34
N LYS A 14 12.70 3.90 2.01
CA LYS A 14 12.87 5.19 1.33
C LYS A 14 11.77 6.17 1.69
N THR A 15 10.52 5.71 1.78
CA THR A 15 9.41 6.59 2.20
C THR A 15 9.61 7.12 3.62
N PHE A 16 10.08 6.27 4.54
CA PHE A 16 10.39 6.65 5.92
C PHE A 16 11.62 7.54 6.03
N MET A 17 12.62 7.38 5.17
CA MET A 17 13.79 8.28 5.10
C MET A 17 13.37 9.67 4.65
N LEU A 18 12.58 9.77 3.57
CA LEU A 18 12.02 11.05 3.11
C LEU A 18 11.18 11.71 4.20
N LEU A 19 10.34 10.93 4.90
CA LEU A 19 9.56 11.42 6.02
C LEU A 19 10.43 11.94 7.17
N ARG A 20 11.46 11.18 7.59
CA ARG A 20 12.41 11.57 8.64
C ARG A 20 13.10 12.90 8.32
N ASP A 21 13.46 13.08 7.06
CA ASP A 21 14.19 14.25 6.59
C ASP A 21 13.25 15.44 6.29
N ASN A 22 11.94 15.28 6.52
CA ASN A 22 10.88 16.24 6.15
C ASN A 22 10.95 16.65 4.68
N ASP A 23 11.32 15.70 3.81
CA ASP A 23 11.43 15.96 2.38
C ASP A 23 10.01 16.15 1.80
N PRO A 24 9.72 17.29 1.14
CA PRO A 24 8.39 17.58 0.61
C PRO A 24 7.91 16.56 -0.44
N GLN A 25 8.83 15.84 -1.10
CA GLN A 25 8.50 14.82 -2.09
C GLN A 25 7.61 13.72 -1.50
N ILE A 26 7.75 13.40 -0.20
CA ILE A 26 6.93 12.37 0.45
C ILE A 26 5.44 12.71 0.42
N LEU A 27 5.11 14.00 0.53
CA LEU A 27 3.73 14.47 0.50
C LEU A 27 3.15 14.35 -0.91
N GLU A 28 3.94 14.60 -1.94
CA GLU A 28 3.53 14.45 -3.34
C GLU A 28 3.27 12.97 -3.69
N ILE A 29 4.16 12.08 -3.24
CA ILE A 29 4.04 10.62 -3.40
C ILE A 29 2.72 10.12 -2.78
N TYR A 30 2.48 10.43 -1.50
CA TYR A 30 1.28 9.95 -0.82
C TYR A 30 0.01 10.65 -1.31
N LYS A 31 0.09 11.90 -1.76
CA LYS A 31 -1.03 12.56 -2.44
C LYS A 31 -1.43 11.78 -3.70
N LYS A 32 -0.47 11.46 -4.57
CA LYS A 32 -0.73 10.71 -5.80
C LYS A 32 -1.25 9.30 -5.53
N ALA A 33 -0.70 8.63 -4.52
CA ALA A 33 -1.19 7.34 -4.05
C ALA A 33 -2.65 7.41 -3.59
N ASN A 34 -2.98 8.41 -2.77
CA ASN A 34 -4.32 8.61 -2.24
C ASN A 34 -5.33 8.97 -3.33
N ASP A 35 -4.93 9.73 -4.36
CA ASP A 35 -5.80 10.01 -5.50
C ASP A 35 -6.19 8.71 -6.24
N ILE A 36 -5.24 7.78 -6.44
CA ILE A 36 -5.52 6.48 -7.06
C ILE A 36 -6.45 5.64 -6.19
N TRP A 37 -6.24 5.63 -4.88
CA TRP A 37 -7.11 4.90 -3.95
C TRP A 37 -8.50 5.50 -3.87
N LYS A 38 -8.61 6.83 -3.88
CA LYS A 38 -9.89 7.53 -3.94
C LYS A 38 -10.67 7.09 -5.18
N ASP A 39 -10.08 7.18 -6.37
CA ASP A 39 -10.73 6.75 -7.61
C ASP A 39 -11.12 5.25 -7.58
N THR A 40 -10.31 4.43 -6.89
CA THR A 40 -10.54 2.99 -6.77
C THR A 40 -11.70 2.66 -5.84
N LEU A 41 -11.82 3.38 -4.72
CA LEU A 41 -12.67 3.08 -3.57
C LEU A 41 -13.88 4.02 -3.43
N GLU A 42 -13.99 5.07 -4.24
CA GLU A 42 -15.11 6.03 -4.24
C GLU A 42 -16.44 5.38 -4.67
N LYS A 43 -16.37 4.33 -5.49
CA LYS A 43 -17.54 3.53 -5.88
C LYS A 43 -17.74 2.38 -4.91
N GLU A 44 -18.98 1.93 -4.75
CA GLU A 44 -19.26 0.70 -4.00
C GLU A 44 -18.40 -0.46 -4.52
N TRP A 45 -17.81 -1.20 -3.58
CA TRP A 45 -16.91 -2.30 -3.86
C TRP A 45 -17.15 -3.45 -2.88
N THR A 46 -16.79 -4.65 -3.32
CA THR A 46 -16.76 -5.85 -2.47
C THR A 46 -15.32 -6.31 -2.33
N VAL A 47 -15.01 -7.07 -1.28
CA VAL A 47 -13.67 -7.63 -1.04
C VAL A 47 -13.14 -8.37 -2.28
N ASN A 48 -13.96 -9.24 -2.88
CA ASN A 48 -13.60 -9.96 -4.11
C ASN A 48 -13.39 -9.00 -5.30
N GLY A 49 -14.30 -8.04 -5.50
CA GLY A 49 -14.18 -7.10 -6.61
C GLY A 49 -12.99 -6.17 -6.49
N LEU A 50 -12.57 -5.81 -5.26
CA LEU A 50 -11.33 -5.09 -5.02
C LEU A 50 -10.14 -6.01 -5.30
N ALA A 51 -10.13 -7.23 -4.75
CA ALA A 51 -9.04 -8.19 -4.92
C ALA A 51 -8.70 -8.49 -6.39
N ASP A 52 -9.72 -8.64 -7.24
CA ASP A 52 -9.54 -8.84 -8.69
C ASP A 52 -8.84 -7.65 -9.37
N ARG A 53 -9.03 -6.44 -8.84
CA ARG A 53 -8.42 -5.21 -9.38
C ARG A 53 -7.02 -4.95 -8.84
N LEU A 54 -6.70 -5.43 -7.63
CA LEU A 54 -5.46 -5.10 -6.93
C LEU A 54 -4.19 -5.54 -7.69
N GLY A 55 -4.24 -6.62 -8.48
CA GLY A 55 -3.10 -7.04 -9.29
C GLY A 55 -2.70 -6.01 -10.36
N SER A 56 -3.69 -5.52 -11.12
CA SER A 56 -3.48 -4.43 -12.09
C SER A 56 -3.13 -3.11 -11.40
N LEU A 57 -3.72 -2.87 -10.23
CA LEU A 57 -3.46 -1.67 -9.45
C LEU A 57 -2.01 -1.64 -8.93
N GLN A 58 -1.49 -2.76 -8.44
CA GLN A 58 -0.08 -2.90 -8.06
C GLN A 58 0.85 -2.45 -9.19
N HIS A 59 0.64 -2.96 -10.41
CA HIS A 59 1.47 -2.59 -11.55
C HIS A 59 1.40 -1.09 -11.88
N ASN A 60 0.20 -0.51 -11.75
CA ASN A 60 0.01 0.93 -11.94
C ASN A 60 0.77 1.76 -10.89
N PHE A 61 0.75 1.34 -9.62
CA PHE A 61 1.52 1.98 -8.56
C PHE A 61 3.03 1.87 -8.81
N GLU A 62 3.52 0.66 -9.10
CA GLU A 62 4.95 0.43 -9.40
C GLU A 62 5.43 1.37 -10.52
N HIS A 63 4.68 1.48 -11.61
CA HIS A 63 5.05 2.36 -12.73
C HIS A 63 4.90 3.85 -12.41
N LYS A 64 3.82 4.27 -11.73
CA LYS A 64 3.60 5.69 -11.41
C LYS A 64 4.66 6.22 -10.46
N MET A 65 5.17 5.40 -9.54
CA MET A 65 6.16 5.85 -8.57
C MET A 65 7.56 6.05 -9.19
N GLU A 66 7.83 5.49 -10.39
CA GLU A 66 9.08 5.73 -11.14
C GLU A 66 9.34 7.23 -11.38
N GLU A 67 8.30 8.06 -11.46
CA GLU A 67 8.45 9.52 -11.63
C GLU A 67 9.15 10.20 -10.44
N PHE A 68 9.10 9.57 -9.26
CA PHE A 68 9.79 10.01 -8.05
C PHE A 68 11.15 9.32 -7.87
N GLY A 69 11.61 8.59 -8.89
CA GLY A 69 12.82 7.77 -8.82
C GLY A 69 12.65 6.56 -7.92
N PHE A 70 11.41 6.08 -7.72
CA PHE A 70 11.15 4.86 -6.98
C PHE A 70 11.31 3.63 -7.88
N ASP A 71 11.84 2.56 -7.30
CA ASP A 71 11.84 1.25 -7.94
C ASP A 71 10.55 0.47 -7.64
N ARG A 72 10.49 -0.76 -8.14
CA ARG A 72 9.36 -1.66 -7.94
C ARG A 72 9.02 -1.88 -6.46
N TRP A 73 10.01 -2.02 -5.60
CA TRP A 73 9.82 -2.35 -4.18
C TRP A 73 9.24 -1.16 -3.43
N GLU A 74 9.79 0.01 -3.69
CA GLU A 74 9.36 1.28 -3.12
C GLU A 74 7.92 1.62 -3.59
N GLY A 75 7.58 1.31 -4.85
CA GLY A 75 6.21 1.41 -5.36
C GLY A 75 5.23 0.45 -4.67
N GLN A 76 5.64 -0.79 -4.38
CA GLN A 76 4.83 -1.76 -3.62
C GLN A 76 4.61 -1.31 -2.17
N GLU A 77 5.62 -0.70 -1.55
CA GLU A 77 5.50 -0.14 -0.21
C GLU A 77 4.43 0.96 -0.18
N VAL A 78 4.55 1.96 -1.04
CA VAL A 78 3.56 3.05 -1.15
C VAL A 78 2.17 2.49 -1.39
N PHE A 79 2.03 1.52 -2.30
CA PHE A 79 0.76 0.86 -2.61
C PHE A 79 0.09 0.26 -1.37
N VAL A 80 0.84 -0.52 -0.59
CA VAL A 80 0.29 -1.18 0.61
C VAL A 80 0.02 -0.18 1.74
N VAL A 81 0.99 0.70 2.03
CA VAL A 81 0.87 1.65 3.14
C VAL A 81 -0.29 2.61 2.90
N SER A 82 -0.37 3.20 1.71
CA SER A 82 -1.49 4.09 1.35
C SER A 82 -2.82 3.35 1.34
N GLY A 83 -2.87 2.09 0.87
CA GLY A 83 -4.11 1.32 0.81
C GLY A 83 -4.70 0.98 2.18
N LEU A 84 -3.87 0.47 3.09
CA LEU A 84 -4.32 0.09 4.43
C LEU A 84 -4.61 1.30 5.33
N SER A 85 -3.94 2.44 5.09
CA SER A 85 -4.17 3.67 5.85
C SER A 85 -5.30 4.55 5.29
N PHE A 86 -5.77 4.31 4.06
CA PHE A 86 -6.72 5.19 3.37
C PHE A 86 -8.01 5.46 4.17
N TYR A 87 -8.56 4.42 4.79
CA TYR A 87 -9.75 4.51 5.64
C TYR A 87 -9.43 4.50 7.14
N LEU A 88 -8.15 4.48 7.52
CA LEU A 88 -7.77 4.40 8.92
C LEU A 88 -8.06 5.73 9.61
N ASP A 89 -9.02 5.72 10.52
CA ASP A 89 -9.39 6.83 11.37
C ASP A 89 -9.83 6.33 12.75
N GLU A 90 -10.21 7.25 13.65
CA GLU A 90 -10.68 6.89 14.99
C GLU A 90 -12.12 6.32 15.00
N SER A 91 -12.76 6.19 13.84
CA SER A 91 -14.12 5.69 13.72
C SER A 91 -14.16 4.16 13.57
N HIS A 92 -15.25 3.57 14.06
CA HIS A 92 -15.48 2.13 13.86
C HIS A 92 -15.69 1.78 12.37
N GLU A 93 -16.33 2.68 11.61
CA GLU A 93 -16.58 2.48 10.19
C GLU A 93 -15.29 2.48 9.36
N GLY A 94 -14.37 3.41 9.64
CA GLY A 94 -13.07 3.48 8.99
C GLY A 94 -12.26 2.21 9.20
N ASN A 95 -12.18 1.73 10.43
CA ASN A 95 -11.52 0.46 10.76
C ASN A 95 -12.14 -0.74 10.02
N GLN A 96 -13.47 -0.84 9.95
CA GLN A 96 -14.13 -1.91 9.18
C GLN A 96 -13.81 -1.84 7.68
N LYS A 97 -13.72 -0.64 7.11
CA LYS A 97 -13.34 -0.48 5.69
C LYS A 97 -11.88 -0.83 5.45
N ALA A 98 -10.97 -0.41 6.34
CA ALA A 98 -9.56 -0.78 6.29
C ALA A 98 -9.38 -2.30 6.38
N GLU A 99 -10.17 -2.97 7.22
CA GLU A 99 -10.17 -4.43 7.34
C GLU A 99 -10.59 -5.11 6.04
N LYS A 100 -11.65 -4.62 5.37
CA LYS A 100 -12.03 -5.15 4.05
C LYS A 100 -10.96 -4.93 2.98
N VAL A 101 -10.18 -3.85 3.06
CA VAL A 101 -9.04 -3.63 2.15
C VAL A 101 -7.94 -4.65 2.44
N ARG A 102 -7.64 -4.92 3.72
CA ARG A 102 -6.71 -5.99 4.14
C ARG A 102 -7.14 -7.35 3.61
N GLU A 103 -8.41 -7.72 3.78
CA GLU A 103 -8.96 -8.97 3.24
C GLU A 103 -8.80 -9.06 1.73
N ALA A 104 -9.04 -7.96 1.01
CA ALA A 104 -8.88 -7.92 -0.44
C ALA A 104 -7.41 -8.16 -0.84
N PHE A 105 -6.44 -7.58 -0.13
CA PHE A 105 -5.02 -7.88 -0.33
C PHE A 105 -4.69 -9.35 -0.08
N GLU A 106 -5.31 -9.98 0.91
CA GLU A 106 -5.05 -11.38 1.25
C GLU A 106 -5.47 -12.35 0.14
N ILE A 107 -6.60 -12.07 -0.52
CA ILE A 107 -7.13 -12.95 -1.57
C ILE A 107 -6.76 -12.50 -3.00
N SER A 108 -6.05 -11.38 -3.16
CA SER A 108 -5.68 -10.87 -4.49
C SER A 108 -4.57 -11.68 -5.16
N PHE A 109 -4.44 -11.41 -6.47
CA PHE A 109 -3.33 -11.84 -7.33
C PHE A 109 -2.10 -10.92 -7.27
N CYS A 110 -1.96 -10.09 -6.22
CA CYS A 110 -0.75 -9.30 -5.99
C CYS A 110 0.48 -10.19 -5.77
N SER A 111 1.67 -9.59 -5.89
CA SER A 111 2.92 -10.29 -5.59
C SER A 111 2.99 -10.75 -4.14
N ILE A 112 3.81 -11.77 -3.89
CA ILE A 112 4.01 -12.32 -2.54
C ILE A 112 4.51 -11.24 -1.59
N GLU A 113 5.30 -10.29 -2.07
CA GLU A 113 5.87 -9.22 -1.26
C GLU A 113 4.85 -8.18 -0.86
N VAL A 114 3.91 -7.82 -1.76
CA VAL A 114 2.75 -6.98 -1.44
C VAL A 114 1.86 -7.66 -0.39
N LYS A 115 1.53 -8.94 -0.60
CA LYS A 115 0.69 -9.70 0.35
C LYS A 115 1.38 -9.86 1.71
N GLY A 116 2.69 -10.12 1.68
CA GLY A 116 3.52 -10.23 2.87
C GLY A 116 3.65 -8.92 3.64
N LEU A 117 3.82 -7.80 2.94
CA LEU A 117 3.87 -6.47 3.55
C LEU A 117 2.51 -6.08 4.13
N SER A 118 1.42 -6.30 3.38
CA SER A 118 0.05 -6.03 3.84
C SER A 118 -0.24 -6.77 5.14
N LYS A 119 0.12 -8.07 5.22
CA LYS A 119 -0.03 -8.86 6.44
C LYS A 119 0.81 -8.36 7.63
N ARG A 120 2.01 -7.82 7.39
CA ARG A 120 2.84 -7.26 8.48
C ARG A 120 2.31 -5.92 8.95
N LEU A 121 1.91 -5.05 8.01
CA LEU A 121 1.41 -3.73 8.32
C LEU A 121 0.04 -3.80 8.98
N SER A 122 -0.86 -4.70 8.54
CA SER A 122 -2.17 -4.87 9.17
C SER A 122 -2.05 -5.16 10.66
N LYS A 123 -1.11 -6.02 11.06
CA LYS A 123 -0.82 -6.28 12.48
C LYS A 123 -0.36 -5.05 13.24
N ALA A 124 0.48 -4.21 12.63
CA ALA A 124 0.93 -2.96 13.24
C ALA A 124 -0.20 -1.93 13.38
N LEU A 125 -1.21 -2.01 12.50
CA LEU A 125 -2.41 -1.18 12.51
C LEU A 125 -3.57 -1.79 13.32
N TYR A 126 -3.37 -2.95 13.96
CA TYR A 126 -4.43 -3.70 14.65
C TYR A 126 -5.63 -4.04 13.75
N LEU A 127 -5.34 -4.33 12.47
CA LEU A 127 -6.29 -4.82 11.47
C LEU A 127 -6.13 -6.35 11.32
N GLY A 128 -7.24 -7.05 11.47
CA GLY A 128 -7.33 -8.51 11.50
C GLY A 128 -7.02 -9.05 12.90
N ASP A 129 -7.97 -9.78 13.47
CA ASP A 129 -7.81 -10.50 14.75
C ASP A 129 -6.72 -11.59 14.68
#